data_AF-A0A2V7IN37-F1
#
_entry.id   AF-A0A2V7IN37-F1
#
_cell.length_a   1.000
_cell.length_b   1.000
_cell.length_c   1.000
_cell.angle_alpha   90.00
_cell.angle_beta   90.00
_cell.angle_gamma   90.00
#
_symmetry.space_group_name_H-M   'P 1'
#
loop_
_entity.id
_entity.type
_entity.pdbx_description
1 polymer ?
#
loop_
_entity_poly.entity_id
_entity_poly.type
_entity_poly.pdbx_seq_one_letter_code
_entity_poly.pdbx_strand_id
1 'polypeptide(L)' 'MLLASHLESGQALWIYRVPSLAAVRHRLKNDGWTEEGPSFEIPQGPCLIVRDPAGQRLAIYERVRPQVDESFEGRFDA' A
#
# COMPACT_ATOMS: atom_id res chain seq x y z
N MET A 1 17.49 -1.32 19.95
CA MET A 1 16.33 -0.53 20.41
C MET A 1 15.77 0.22 19.21
N LEU A 2 14.67 -0.26 18.60
CA LEU A 2 14.00 0.44 17.52
C LEU A 2 13.10 1.52 18.14
N LEU A 3 13.45 2.79 17.99
CA LEU A 3 12.45 3.86 18.12
C LEU A 3 11.55 3.76 16.89
N ALA A 4 10.45 3.03 17.00
CA ALA A 4 9.33 3.26 16.11
C ALA A 4 8.81 4.66 16.46
N SER A 5 9.22 5.67 15.69
CA SER A 5 8.62 7.00 15.78
C SER A 5 7.12 6.82 15.66
N HIS A 6 6.39 7.14 16.73
CA HIS A 6 4.95 7.15 16.73
C HIS A 6 4.48 8.03 15.56
N LEU A 7 3.68 7.46 14.67
CA LEU A 7 2.98 8.21 13.63
C LEU A 7 2.11 9.25 14.32
N GLU A 8 2.26 10.52 13.95
CA GLU A 8 1.40 11.56 14.52
C GLU A 8 -0.07 11.25 14.21
N SER A 9 -0.96 11.65 15.11
CA SER A 9 -2.41 11.46 14.95
C SER A 9 -2.87 11.97 13.59
N GLY A 10 -3.53 11.11 12.81
CA GLY A 10 -4.00 11.41 11.46
C GLY A 10 -3.06 10.99 10.32
N GLN A 11 -1.89 10.41 10.62
CA GLN A 11 -0.95 9.91 9.60
C GLN A 11 -1.17 8.43 9.23
N ALA A 12 -2.22 7.78 9.76
CA ALA A 12 -2.56 6.42 9.40
C ALA A 12 -2.83 6.31 7.89
N LEU A 13 -2.19 5.33 7.25
CA LEU A 13 -2.35 5.04 5.83
C LEU A 13 -3.20 3.79 5.65
N TRP A 14 -4.36 3.93 5.03
CA TRP A 14 -5.18 2.78 4.65
C TRP A 14 -4.53 2.04 3.49
N ILE A 15 -4.37 0.71 3.62
CA ILE A 15 -3.75 -0.13 2.61
C ILE A 15 -4.79 -1.14 2.12
N TYR A 16 -5.10 -1.09 0.82
CA TYR A 16 -6.09 -1.97 0.19
C TYR A 16 -5.44 -2.92 -0.81
N ARG A 17 -5.84 -4.20 -0.76
CA ARG A 17 -5.46 -5.18 -1.78
C ARG A 17 -6.37 -5.03 -2.99
N VAL A 18 -5.80 -4.99 -4.18
CA VAL A 18 -6.52 -4.97 -5.46
C VAL A 18 -6.16 -6.21 -6.30
N PRO A 19 -7.06 -6.65 -7.20
CA PRO A 19 -6.79 -7.79 -8.07
C PRO A 19 -5.80 -7.47 -9.19
N SER A 20 -5.70 -6.21 -9.61
CA SER A 20 -4.71 -5.73 -10.59
C SER A 20 -4.34 -4.28 -10.30
N LEU A 21 -3.08 -4.03 -9.98
CA LEU A 21 -2.57 -2.69 -9.70
C LEU A 21 -2.62 -1.82 -10.96
N ALA A 22 -2.25 -2.37 -12.10
CA ALA A 22 -2.26 -1.65 -13.38
C ALA A 22 -3.66 -1.18 -13.78
N ALA A 23 -4.66 -2.07 -13.68
CA ALA A 23 -6.04 -1.73 -14.02
C ALA A 23 -6.63 -0.67 -13.08
N VAL A 24 -6.40 -0.81 -11.77
CA VAL A 24 -6.87 0.16 -10.78
C VAL A 24 -6.15 1.50 -10.93
N ARG A 25 -4.83 1.51 -11.13
CA ARG A 25 -4.04 2.73 -11.39
C ARG A 25 -4.61 3.52 -12.57
N HIS A 26 -4.90 2.85 -13.68
CA HIS A 26 -5.51 3.50 -14.85
C HIS A 26 -6.89 4.08 -14.54
N ARG A 27 -7.74 3.32 -13.84
CA ARG A 27 -9.07 3.80 -13.43
C ARG A 27 -8.99 5.02 -12.51
N LEU A 28 -8.17 4.96 -11.47
CA LEU A 28 -8.02 6.05 -10.50
C LEU A 28 -7.52 7.32 -11.18
N LYS A 29 -6.54 7.21 -12.09
CA LYS A 29 -6.07 8.35 -12.89
C LYS A 29 -7.20 8.99 -13.71
N ASN A 30 -8.06 8.18 -14.31
CA ASN A 30 -9.23 8.68 -15.07
C ASN A 30 -10.28 9.33 -14.16
N ASP A 31 -10.39 8.86 -12.92
CA ASP A 31 -11.30 9.40 -11.89
C ASP A 31 -10.71 10.63 -11.15
N GLY A 32 -9.57 11.17 -11.62
CA GLY A 32 -8.96 12.39 -11.08
C GLY A 32 -8.06 12.20 -9.86
N TRP A 33 -7.70 10.95 -9.53
CA TRP A 33 -6.77 10.65 -8.44
C TRP A 33 -5.33 10.91 -8.89
N THR A 34 -4.47 11.18 -7.91
CA THR A 34 -3.04 11.43 -8.15
C THR A 34 -2.16 10.40 -7.46
N GLU A 35 -1.00 10.10 -8.05
CA GLU A 35 -0.02 9.19 -7.47
C GLU A 35 0.98 9.96 -6.62
N GLU A 36 1.26 9.46 -5.42
CA GLU A 36 2.27 10.02 -4.53
C GLU A 36 3.58 9.25 -4.71
N GLY A 37 4.34 9.65 -5.72
CA GLY A 37 5.63 9.04 -6.05
C GLY A 37 5.52 7.76 -6.89
N PRO A 38 6.65 7.08 -7.12
CA PRO A 38 6.69 5.86 -7.92
C PRO A 38 6.10 4.66 -7.17
N SER A 39 5.74 3.62 -7.94
CA SER A 39 5.46 2.29 -7.38
C SER A 39 6.68 1.77 -6.60
N PHE A 40 6.42 1.06 -5.51
CA PHE A 40 7.45 0.40 -4.70
C PHE A 40 7.03 -1.04 -4.36
N GLU A 41 7.95 -1.83 -3.81
CA GLU A 41 7.72 -3.23 -3.49
C GLU A 41 7.38 -3.41 -2.00
N ILE A 42 6.40 -4.26 -1.73
CA ILE A 42 6.18 -4.89 -0.43
C ILE A 42 6.37 -6.41 -0.57
N PRO A 43 6.48 -7.18 0.53
CA PRO A 43 6.69 -8.62 0.44
C PRO A 43 5.66 -9.33 -0.46
N GLN A 44 4.38 -8.94 -0.37
CA GLN A 44 3.28 -9.50 -1.15
C GLN A 44 3.28 -9.14 -2.64
N GLY A 45 3.96 -8.06 -3.05
CA GLY A 45 3.94 -7.57 -4.43
C GLY A 45 4.10 -6.04 -4.57
N PRO A 46 3.77 -5.49 -5.75
CA PRO A 46 3.89 -4.06 -6.01
C PRO A 46 2.81 -3.26 -5.27
N CYS A 47 3.20 -2.07 -4.82
CA CYS A 47 2.39 -1.14 -4.05
C CYS A 47 2.52 0.28 -4.61
N LEU A 48 1.44 1.06 -4.47
CA LEU A 48 1.36 2.44 -4.92
C LEU A 48 0.59 3.27 -3.88
N ILE A 49 1.08 4.49 -3.60
CA ILE A 49 0.34 5.47 -2.80
C ILE A 49 -0.39 6.40 -3.75
N VAL A 50 -1.66 6.68 -3.46
CA VAL A 50 -2.51 7.59 -4.22
C VAL A 50 -3.23 8.57 -3.30
N ARG A 51 -3.68 9.68 -3.89
CA ARG A 51 -4.56 10.66 -3.26
C ARG A 51 -5.85 10.78 -4.06
N ASP A 52 -6.97 10.75 -3.34
CA ASP A 52 -8.26 11.08 -3.94
C ASP A 52 -8.36 12.58 -4.27
N PRO A 53 -9.41 13.01 -4.99
CA PRO A 53 -9.60 14.43 -5.32
C PRO A 53 -9.74 15.36 -4.11
N ALA A 54 -10.10 14.83 -2.93
CA ALA A 54 -10.18 15.58 -1.67
C ALA A 54 -8.85 15.60 -0.90
N GLY A 55 -7.81 14.93 -1.39
CA GLY A 55 -6.48 14.86 -0.80
C GLY A 55 -6.29 13.72 0.21
N GLN A 56 -7.29 12.84 0.41
CA GLN A 56 -7.19 11.66 1.26
C GLN A 56 -6.15 10.70 0.69
N ARG A 57 -5.20 10.32 1.54
CA ARG A 57 -4.07 9.44 1.19
C ARG A 57 -4.42 7.98 1.48
N LEU A 58 -4.12 7.09 0.54
CA LEU A 58 -4.22 5.64 0.71
C LEU A 58 -3.19 4.89 -0.13
N ALA A 59 -2.88 3.65 0.23
CA ALA A 59 -2.06 2.75 -0.57
C ALA A 59 -2.91 1.62 -1.15
N ILE A 60 -2.53 1.19 -2.34
CA ILE A 60 -3.08 0.01 -3.00
C ILE A 60 -1.94 -0.94 -3.39
N TYR A 61 -2.14 -2.24 -3.23
CA TYR A 61 -1.16 -3.24 -3.66
C TYR A 61 -1.82 -4.41 -4.37
N GLU A 62 -1.08 -5.05 -5.26
CA GLU A 62 -1.47 -6.31 -5.89
C GLU A 62 -0.70 -7.47 -5.28
N ARG A 63 -1.40 -8.52 -4.86
CA ARG A 63 -0.78 -9.72 -4.29
C ARG A 63 -0.37 -10.66 -5.41
N VAL A 64 0.89 -10.57 -5.83
CA VAL A 64 1.47 -11.43 -6.86
C VAL A 64 2.39 -12.53 -6.28
N ARG A 65 2.73 -12.44 -4.98
CA ARG A 65 3.55 -13.42 -4.25
C ARG A 65 2.78 -14.01 -3.05
N PRO A 66 1.73 -14.81 -3.28
CA PRO A 66 0.86 -15.28 -2.20
C PRO A 66 1.55 -16.17 -1.16
N GLN A 67 2.62 -16.87 -1.54
CA GLN A 67 3.38 -17.79 -0.69
C GLN A 67 4.12 -17.06 0.44
N VAL A 68 4.33 -15.74 0.29
CA VAL A 68 5.01 -14.92 1.28
C VAL A 68 4.20 -14.80 2.56
N ASP A 69 2.86 -14.83 2.49
CA ASP A 69 2.03 -14.71 3.69
C ASP A 69 2.25 -15.89 4.65
N GLU A 70 2.48 -17.10 4.12
CA GLU A 70 2.82 -18.29 4.91
C GLU A 70 4.14 -18.12 5.67
N SER A 71 5.08 -17.34 5.12
CA SER A 71 6.38 -17.08 5.75
C SER A 71 6.29 -16.12 6.93
N PHE A 72 5.18 -15.41 7.08
CA PHE A 72 4.88 -14.53 8.21
C PHE A 72 3.95 -15.17 9.24
N GLU A 73 3.36 -16.32 8.94
CA GLU A 73 2.42 -16.98 9.84
C GLU A 73 3.15 -17.48 11.10
N GLY A 74 2.72 -17.00 12.28
CA GLY A 74 3.29 -17.40 13.57
C GLY A 74 4.69 -16.84 13.87
N ARG A 75 5.26 -16.01 12.99
CA ARG A 75 6.57 -15.39 13.21
C ARG A 75 6.45 -14.14 14.09
N PHE A 76 7.07 -14.21 15.26
CA PHE A 76 7.35 -13.06 16.11
C PHE A 76 8.86 -12.95 16.27
N ASP A 77 9.45 -11.88 15.76
CA ASP A 77 10.86 -11.60 16.02
C ASP A 77 10.96 -11.10 17.48
N ALA A 78 11.75 -11.80 18.30
CA ALA A 78 11.96 -11.52 19.73
C ALA A 78 12.93 -10.35 19.97
#